data_AF-A0A944H5E5-F1
#
_entry.id   AF-A0A944H5E5-F1
#
_cell.length_a   1.000
_cell.length_b   1.000
_cell.length_c   1.000
_cell.angle_alpha   90.00
_cell.angle_beta   90.00
_cell.angle_gamma   90.00
#
_symmetry.space_group_name_H-M   'P 1'
#
loop_
_entity.id
_entity.type
_entity.pdbx_description
1 polymer ?
#
loop_
_entity_poly.entity_id
_entity_poly.type
_entity_poly.pdbx_seq_one_letter_code
_entity_poly.pdbx_strand_id
1 'polypeptide(L)' 'MAKIISTTGNDIHIRTANNDNFIGNVGKDIFLGGAGIDIAHYSTLGQAVTIWTSGFISTGYLGMTYFGKLKP' A
#
# COMPACT_ATOMS: atom_id res chain seq x y z
N MET A 1 12.89 -9.76 -1.92
CA MET A 1 11.66 -8.97 -2.00
C MET A 1 10.68 -9.56 -1.00
N ALA A 2 10.29 -8.86 0.07
CA ALA A 2 9.34 -9.42 1.02
C ALA A 2 7.92 -9.31 0.46
N LYS A 3 7.04 -10.27 0.79
CA LYS A 3 5.61 -10.23 0.44
C LYS A 3 4.80 -9.92 1.70
N ILE A 4 4.00 -8.87 1.65
CA ILE A 4 3.14 -8.40 2.72
C ILE A 4 1.71 -8.45 2.21
N ILE A 5 0.79 -9.03 2.99
CA ILE A 5 -0.62 -9.10 2.64
C ILE A 5 -1.39 -8.36 3.73
N SER A 6 -2.09 -7.30 3.35
CA SER A 6 -3.00 -6.57 4.25
C SER A 6 -4.21 -7.42 4.60
N THR A 7 -4.86 -7.14 5.71
CA THR A 7 -6.18 -7.70 6.04
C THR A 7 -7.27 -6.91 5.31
N THR A 8 -8.55 -7.17 5.62
CA THR A 8 -9.67 -6.33 5.14
C THR A 8 -9.96 -5.12 6.04
N GLY A 9 -9.17 -4.96 7.10
CA GLY A 9 -9.27 -3.83 8.03
C GLY A 9 -8.33 -2.69 7.65
N ASN A 10 -8.18 -1.71 8.54
CA ASN A 10 -7.20 -0.65 8.36
C ASN A 10 -5.85 -1.12 8.90
N ASP A 11 -4.85 -1.26 8.04
CA ASP A 11 -3.55 -1.79 8.42
C ASP A 11 -2.43 -0.74 8.38
N ILE A 12 -1.39 -0.99 9.17
CA ILE A 12 -0.13 -0.24 9.11
C ILE A 12 1.01 -1.23 8.87
N HIS A 13 1.72 -1.05 7.76
CA HIS A 13 2.89 -1.84 7.42
C HIS A 13 4.11 -0.94 7.25
N ILE A 14 5.14 -1.21 8.04
CA ILE A 14 6.39 -0.44 8.05
C ILE A 14 7.54 -1.38 7.71
N ARG A 15 8.39 -0.94 6.78
CA ARG A 15 9.54 -1.69 6.27
C ARG A 15 10.80 -0.82 6.21
N THR A 16 11.93 -1.47 5.91
CA THR A 16 13.28 -0.92 6.04
C THR A 16 13.97 -0.80 4.69
N ALA A 17 15.09 -1.46 4.41
CA ALA A 17 15.92 -1.16 3.24
C ALA A 17 15.73 -2.10 2.04
N ASN A 18 14.82 -3.05 2.14
CA ASN A 18 14.62 -4.09 1.14
C ASN A 18 13.48 -3.70 0.20
N ASN A 19 13.54 -4.21 -1.03
CA ASN A 19 12.39 -4.13 -1.93
C ASN A 19 11.21 -4.92 -1.35
N ASP A 20 10.04 -4.31 -1.25
CA ASP A 20 8.86 -4.94 -0.67
C ASP A 20 7.64 -4.93 -1.60
N ASN A 21 6.89 -6.03 -1.59
CA ASN A 21 5.63 -6.19 -2.31
C ASN A 21 4.47 -6.19 -1.31
N PHE A 22 3.67 -5.13 -1.33
CA PHE A 22 2.46 -5.00 -0.55
C PHE A 22 1.27 -5.44 -1.39
N ILE A 23 0.47 -6.39 -0.90
CA ILE A 23 -0.83 -6.73 -1.47
C ILE A 23 -1.88 -5.99 -0.65
N GLY A 24 -2.46 -4.96 -1.27
CA GLY A 24 -3.51 -4.14 -0.67
C GLY A 24 -4.88 -4.81 -0.81
N ASN A 25 -5.67 -4.69 0.24
CA ASN A 25 -7.02 -5.24 0.34
C ASN A 25 -8.00 -4.10 0.67
N VAL A 26 -9.19 -4.43 1.16
CA VAL A 26 -10.16 -3.45 1.68
C VAL A 26 -9.58 -2.79 2.91
N GLY A 27 -9.80 -1.48 3.09
CA GLY A 27 -9.32 -0.76 4.26
C GLY A 27 -8.70 0.60 3.95
N LYS A 28 -8.45 1.34 5.03
CA LYS A 28 -7.60 2.53 5.00
C LYS A 28 -6.22 2.18 5.54
N ASP A 29 -5.29 1.91 4.63
CA ASP A 29 -3.98 1.39 5.02
C ASP A 29 -2.88 2.44 4.98
N ILE A 30 -1.77 2.12 5.63
CA ILE A 30 -0.52 2.88 5.58
C ILE A 30 0.61 1.90 5.24
N PHE A 31 1.18 2.04 4.06
CA PHE A 31 2.31 1.24 3.58
C PHE A 31 3.56 2.13 3.49
N LEU A 32 4.48 1.93 4.42
CA LEU A 32 5.77 2.61 4.48
C LEU A 32 6.86 1.62 4.06
N GLY A 33 7.33 1.73 2.82
CA GLY A 33 8.29 0.79 2.23
C GLY A 33 9.74 0.97 2.70
N GLY A 34 10.14 2.16 3.13
CA GLY A 34 11.52 2.44 3.52
C GLY A 34 12.47 2.53 2.31
N ALA A 35 13.77 2.23 2.43
CA ALA A 35 14.67 2.21 1.27
C ALA A 35 14.40 1.01 0.34
N GLY A 36 14.84 1.09 -0.92
CA GLY A 36 14.54 0.07 -1.94
C GLY A 36 13.38 0.45 -2.87
N ILE A 37 13.09 -0.44 -3.83
CA ILE A 37 11.97 -0.34 -4.76
C ILE A 37 10.81 -1.16 -4.22
N ASP A 38 9.73 -0.48 -3.87
CA ASP A 38 8.54 -1.08 -3.28
C ASP A 38 7.38 -1.04 -4.26
N ILE A 39 6.56 -2.08 -4.24
CA ILE A 39 5.42 -2.24 -5.14
C ILE A 39 4.16 -2.46 -4.31
N ALA A 40 3.11 -1.70 -4.59
CA ALA A 40 1.77 -1.94 -4.07
C ALA A 40 0.89 -2.58 -5.16
N HIS A 41 0.43 -3.81 -4.91
CA HIS A 41 -0.42 -4.58 -5.80
C HIS A 41 -1.88 -4.50 -5.34
N TYR A 42 -2.74 -4.02 -6.24
CA TYR A 42 -4.20 -3.95 -6.06
C TYR A 42 -4.95 -4.69 -7.17
N SER A 43 -4.26 -5.52 -7.97
CA SER A 43 -4.85 -6.26 -9.10
C SER A 43 -5.91 -7.29 -8.67
N THR A 44 -5.97 -7.61 -7.37
CA THR A 44 -7.00 -8.46 -6.77
C THR A 44 -8.32 -7.72 -6.54
N LEU A 45 -8.29 -6.38 -6.56
CA LEU A 45 -9.50 -5.57 -6.47
C LEU A 45 -10.18 -5.55 -7.84
N GLY A 46 -11.43 -6.02 -7.90
CA GLY A 46 -12.21 -6.09 -9.14
C GLY A 46 -12.74 -4.73 -9.63
N GLN A 47 -12.10 -3.62 -9.28
CA GLN A 47 -12.57 -2.27 -9.56
C GLN A 47 -11.43 -1.30 -9.87
N ALA A 48 -11.79 -0.11 -10.36
CA ALA A 48 -10.83 0.95 -10.66
C ALA A 48 -10.10 1.43 -9.39
N VAL A 49 -8.81 1.73 -9.57
CA VAL A 49 -7.94 2.31 -8.55
C VAL A 49 -7.45 3.66 -9.05
N THR A 50 -7.53 4.69 -8.21
CA THR A 50 -7.05 6.04 -8.52
C THR A 50 -5.79 6.33 -7.72
N ILE A 51 -4.71 6.73 -8.38
CA ILE A 51 -3.44 7.10 -7.74
C ILE A 51 -3.30 8.62 -7.74
N TRP A 52 -3.03 9.17 -6.56
CA TRP A 52 -2.88 10.60 -6.32
C TRP A 52 -1.39 10.91 -6.18
N THR A 53 -0.97 12.08 -6.66
CA THR A 53 0.43 12.53 -6.57
C THR A 53 0.92 12.73 -5.13
N SER A 54 0.00 12.82 -4.18
CA SER A 54 0.27 12.88 -2.73
C SER A 54 0.61 11.53 -2.10
N GLY A 55 0.69 10.45 -2.88
CA GLY A 55 0.98 9.09 -2.39
C GLY A 55 -0.26 8.32 -1.93
N PHE A 56 -1.46 8.88 -2.07
CA PHE A 56 -2.70 8.18 -1.79
C PHE A 56 -3.15 7.32 -2.97
N ILE A 57 -3.61 6.12 -2.66
CA ILE A 57 -4.19 5.15 -3.59
C ILE A 57 -5.63 4.93 -3.13
N SER A 58 -6.61 5.46 -3.89
CA SER A 58 -8.02 5.27 -3.60
C SER A 58 -8.55 4.05 -4.33
N THR A 59 -9.22 3.17 -3.58
CA THR A 59 -9.88 1.97 -4.09
C THR A 59 -11.40 2.17 -4.09
N GLY A 60 -11.87 3.41 -4.28
CA GLY A 60 -13.29 3.75 -4.25
C GLY A 60 -13.90 3.57 -2.86
N TYR A 61 -15.00 2.81 -2.77
CA TYR A 61 -15.69 2.54 -1.51
C TYR A 61 -14.98 1.49 -0.62
N LEU A 62 -13.99 0.77 -1.16
CA LEU A 62 -13.21 -0.20 -0.36
C LEU A 62 -12.20 0.48 0.56
N GLY A 63 -11.88 1.76 0.33
CA GLY A 63 -11.02 2.54 1.19
C GLY A 63 -9.93 3.29 0.45
N MET A 64 -8.86 3.61 1.17
CA MET A 64 -7.77 4.44 0.66
C MET A 64 -6.48 4.15 1.41
N THR A 65 -5.43 3.81 0.68
CA THR A 65 -4.11 3.53 1.25
C THR A 65 -3.18 4.72 1.05
N TYR A 66 -2.38 5.06 2.05
CA TYR A 66 -1.20 5.88 1.87
C TYR A 66 0.00 4.98 1.56
N PHE A 67 0.63 5.18 0.40
CA PHE A 67 1.85 4.50 -0.01
C PHE A 67 3.00 5.49 -0.06
N GLY A 68 4.03 5.26 0.76
CA GLY A 68 5.12 6.21 0.87
C GLY A 68 6.36 5.68 1.55
N LYS A 69 7.23 6.62 1.89
CA LYS A 69 8.48 6.37 2.60
C LYS A 69 8.36 6.96 4.00
N LEU A 70 9.01 6.33 4.99
CA LEU A 70 9.27 7.00 6.27
C LEU A 70 10.02 8.30 5.95
N LYS A 71 9.41 9.46 6.23
CA LYS A 71 10.18 10.71 6.24
C LYS A 71 11.26 10.56 7.33
N PRO A 72 12.49 11.05 7.08
CA PRO A 72 13.47 11.20 8.14
C PRO A 72 12.93 12.08 9.27
#